data_AF-A0A447N976-F1
#
_entry.id   AF-A0A447N976-F1
#
_cell.length_a   1.000
_cell.length_b   1.000
_cell.length_c   1.000
_cell.angle_alpha   90.00
_cell.angle_beta   90.00
_cell.angle_gamma   90.00
#
_symmetry.space_group_name_H-M   'P 1'
#
loop_
_entity.id
_entity.type
_entity.pdbx_description
1 polymer ?
#
loop_
_entity_poly.entity_id
_entity_poly.type
_entity_poly.pdbx_seq_one_letter_code
_entity_poly.pdbx_strand_id
1 'polypeptide(L)'
;MAEQAGVTFRFNTPVEKLLYENDQIYGVKCADEIIKADAYVMAFGSYSTAMLKGIVDIPVYPLKGYSLTIPIVEPDGAPVSTILDETYKIAITRFDKRIRVGGMAEIVGFNTDLLQPRRETLEMVVRDLFPRGGHIEQGHILDRPAPHDAGRHAGSRTHPL
;
A
#
# COMPACT_ATOMS: atom_id res chain seq x y z
N MET A 1 9.67 -19.87 5.56
CA MET A 1 10.72 -19.74 4.52
C MET A 1 11.86 -18.82 4.96
N ALA A 2 11.63 -17.53 5.25
CA ALA A 2 12.72 -16.63 5.67
C ALA A 2 13.27 -16.91 7.09
N GLU A 3 12.39 -17.16 8.07
CA GLU A 3 12.80 -17.59 9.43
C GLU A 3 13.66 -18.85 9.42
N GLN A 4 13.26 -19.83 8.62
CA GLN A 4 13.98 -21.10 8.46
C GLN A 4 15.36 -20.92 7.81
N ALA A 5 15.58 -19.81 7.10
CA ALA A 5 16.88 -19.43 6.55
C ALA A 5 17.74 -18.62 7.54
N GLY A 6 17.29 -18.45 8.79
CA GLY A 6 18.03 -17.75 9.85
C GLY A 6 17.70 -16.25 9.98
N VAL A 7 16.64 -15.76 9.33
CA VAL A 7 16.21 -14.37 9.48
C VAL A 7 15.53 -14.16 10.84
N THR A 8 16.03 -13.19 11.60
CA THR A 8 15.39 -12.74 12.85
C THR A 8 14.39 -11.62 12.54
N PHE A 9 13.10 -11.89 12.75
CA PHE A 9 12.07 -10.85 12.66
C PHE A 9 11.88 -10.15 13.99
N ARG A 10 11.96 -8.81 13.97
CA ARG A 10 11.70 -7.96 15.13
C ARG A 10 10.39 -7.19 14.90
N PHE A 11 9.29 -7.74 15.40
CA PHE A 11 7.98 -7.09 15.37
C PHE A 11 7.86 -6.03 16.46
N ASN A 12 6.90 -5.12 16.32
CA ASN A 12 6.65 -4.03 17.28
C ASN A 12 7.89 -3.18 17.59
N THR A 13 8.83 -3.09 16.64
CA THR A 13 10.08 -2.35 16.76
C THR A 13 10.05 -1.18 15.78
N PRO A 14 9.44 -0.04 16.15
CA PRO A 14 9.39 1.12 15.27
C PRO A 14 10.80 1.68 15.09
N VAL A 15 11.18 1.92 13.83
CA VAL A 15 12.40 2.66 13.50
C VAL A 15 12.09 4.14 13.62
N GLU A 16 12.83 4.83 14.48
CA GLU A 16 12.65 6.27 14.72
C GLU A 16 13.52 7.11 13.80
N LYS A 17 14.78 6.68 13.60
CA LYS A 17 15.77 7.47 12.89
C LYS A 17 16.90 6.62 12.32
N LEU A 18 17.37 7.00 11.14
CA LEU A 18 18.62 6.51 10.57
C LEU A 18 19.80 7.34 11.12
N LEU A 19 20.80 6.67 11.66
CA LEU A 19 22.03 7.31 12.13
C LEU A 19 23.07 7.24 11.02
N TYR A 20 23.56 8.40 10.58
CA TYR A 20 24.51 8.50 9.50
C TYR A 20 25.54 9.61 9.77
N GLU A 21 26.74 9.42 9.26
CA GLU A 21 27.85 10.37 9.31
C GLU A 21 28.70 10.19 8.04
N ASN A 22 29.23 11.27 7.45
CA ASN A 22 30.03 11.23 6.22
C ASN A 22 29.37 10.41 5.09
N ASP A 23 28.07 10.62 4.86
CA ASP A 23 27.25 9.89 3.89
C ASP A 23 27.13 8.36 4.11
N GLN A 24 27.55 7.85 5.27
CA GLN A 24 27.47 6.44 5.63
C GLN A 24 26.49 6.22 6.79
N ILE A 25 25.54 5.29 6.60
CA ILE A 25 24.67 4.82 7.69
C ILE A 25 25.46 3.87 8.58
N TYR A 26 25.54 4.17 9.87
CA TYR A 26 26.23 3.33 10.85
C TYR A 26 25.28 2.69 11.88
N GLY A 27 24.00 3.06 11.86
CA GLY A 27 23.04 2.59 12.84
C GLY A 27 21.59 2.91 12.49
N VAL A 28 20.67 2.13 13.04
CA VAL A 28 19.23 2.40 13.03
C VAL A 28 18.77 2.51 14.47
N LYS A 29 18.18 3.65 14.83
CA LYS A 29 17.60 3.85 16.16
C LYS A 29 16.18 3.27 16.21
N CYS A 30 15.98 2.34 17.13
CA CYS A 30 14.71 1.68 17.41
C CYS A 30 14.40 1.81 18.91
N ALA A 31 13.50 2.73 19.28
CA ALA A 31 13.25 3.07 20.68
C ALA A 31 14.58 3.36 21.44
N ASP A 32 14.89 2.58 22.48
CA ASP A 32 16.09 2.74 23.29
C ASP A 32 17.32 1.97 22.76
N GLU A 33 17.21 1.30 21.62
CA GLU A 33 18.29 0.50 21.03
C GLU A 33 18.82 1.12 19.74
N ILE A 34 20.13 0.92 19.49
CA ILE A 34 20.76 1.20 18.20
C ILE A 34 21.17 -0.11 17.57
N ILE A 35 20.54 -0.45 16.45
CA ILE A 35 20.85 -1.64 15.67
C ILE A 35 21.97 -1.32 14.68
N LYS A 36 23.09 -2.03 14.79
CA LYS A 36 24.24 -1.94 13.90
C LYS A 36 24.25 -3.12 12.92
N ALA A 37 24.65 -2.86 11.68
CA ALA A 37 24.80 -3.85 10.62
C ALA A 37 25.82 -3.35 9.60
N ASP A 38 26.36 -4.28 8.80
CA ASP A 38 27.28 -3.95 7.71
C ASP A 38 26.57 -3.28 6.53
N ALA A 39 25.28 -3.53 6.37
CA ALA A 39 24.45 -2.97 5.31
C ALA A 39 23.01 -2.75 5.78
N TYR A 40 22.35 -1.76 5.17
CA TYR A 40 20.98 -1.36 5.47
C TYR A 40 20.15 -1.29 4.18
N VAL A 41 18.91 -1.78 4.25
CA VAL A 41 17.95 -1.71 3.15
C VAL A 41 16.71 -0.96 3.60
N MET A 42 16.37 0.13 2.91
CA MET A 42 15.13 0.85 3.16
C MET A 42 13.97 0.21 2.40
N ALA A 43 12.96 -0.27 3.13
CA ALA A 43 11.79 -0.94 2.58
C ALA A 43 10.48 -0.48 3.23
N PHE A 44 10.38 0.79 3.64
CA PHE A 44 9.20 1.33 4.35
C PHE A 44 8.07 1.79 3.42
N GLY A 45 8.14 1.48 2.12
CA GLY A 45 7.15 1.92 1.13
C GLY A 45 7.06 3.44 1.11
N SER A 46 5.85 3.99 1.22
CA SER A 46 5.59 5.43 1.14
C SER A 46 6.22 6.24 2.29
N TYR A 47 6.60 5.61 3.40
CA TYR A 47 7.28 6.28 4.53
C TYR A 47 8.79 6.44 4.32
N SER A 48 9.35 5.80 3.28
CA SER A 48 10.79 5.84 2.99
C SER A 48 11.28 7.27 2.72
N THR A 49 10.47 8.10 2.05
CA THR A 49 10.83 9.48 1.69
C THR A 49 11.09 10.34 2.92
N ALA A 50 10.28 10.20 3.96
CA ALA A 50 10.46 10.93 5.21
C ALA A 50 11.70 10.46 5.97
N MET A 51 11.97 9.15 5.99
CA MET A 51 13.12 8.56 6.65
C MET A 51 14.46 8.87 5.97
N LEU A 52 14.47 8.99 4.65
CA LEU A 52 15.67 9.28 3.86
C LEU A 52 15.92 10.78 3.66
N LYS A 53 15.07 11.65 4.20
CA LYS A 53 15.20 13.11 4.07
C LYS A 53 16.57 13.58 4.54
N GLY A 54 17.29 14.29 3.67
CA GLY A 54 18.64 14.79 3.94
C GLY A 54 19.78 13.78 3.68
N ILE A 55 19.45 12.54 3.28
CA ILE A 55 20.42 11.53 2.85
C ILE A 55 20.30 11.33 1.34
N VAL A 56 19.09 11.00 0.88
CA VAL A 56 18.78 10.78 -0.54
C VAL A 56 17.34 11.17 -0.82
N ASP A 57 17.15 11.94 -1.89
CA ASP A 57 15.82 12.27 -2.38
C ASP A 57 15.30 11.12 -3.25
N ILE A 58 14.12 10.62 -2.91
CA ILE A 58 13.40 9.60 -3.70
C ILE A 58 12.03 10.15 -4.11
N PRO A 59 11.61 9.96 -5.38
CA PRO A 59 10.35 10.52 -5.90
C PRO A 59 9.13 9.68 -5.49
N VAL A 60 9.10 9.20 -4.24
CA VAL A 60 8.00 8.39 -3.69
C VAL A 60 7.05 9.29 -2.92
N TYR A 61 5.80 9.34 -3.36
CA TYR A 61 4.72 10.07 -2.68
C TYR A 61 3.60 9.11 -2.29
N PRO A 62 3.02 9.21 -1.08
CA PRO A 62 1.89 8.40 -0.69
C PRO A 62 0.64 8.80 -1.49
N LEU A 63 0.05 7.80 -2.14
CA LEU A 63 -1.22 7.86 -2.81
C LEU A 63 -2.21 6.97 -2.05
N LYS A 64 -3.37 7.50 -1.73
CA LYS A 64 -4.44 6.75 -1.08
C LYS A 64 -5.23 6.01 -2.13
N GLY A 65 -5.25 4.69 -2.03
CA GLY A 65 -6.12 3.82 -2.81
C GLY A 65 -7.29 3.32 -1.98
N TYR A 66 -8.48 3.19 -2.58
CA TYR A 66 -9.63 2.58 -1.93
C TYR A 66 -9.92 1.21 -2.53
N SER A 67 -10.41 0.30 -1.69
CA SER A 67 -10.97 -0.95 -2.16
C SER A 67 -12.20 -1.34 -1.39
N LEU A 68 -13.20 -1.85 -2.11
CA LEU A 68 -14.46 -2.34 -1.59
C LEU A 68 -14.57 -3.83 -1.92
N THR A 69 -14.81 -4.67 -0.92
CA THR A 69 -15.01 -6.11 -1.11
C THR A 69 -16.42 -6.50 -0.70
N ILE A 70 -17.17 -7.11 -1.61
CA ILE A 70 -18.61 -7.44 -1.45
C ILE A 70 -18.80 -8.96 -1.65
N PRO A 71 -19.58 -9.64 -0.81
CA PRO A 71 -19.94 -11.05 -1.03
C PRO A 71 -20.84 -11.21 -2.26
N ILE A 72 -20.58 -12.24 -3.07
CA ILE A 72 -21.43 -12.57 -4.22
C ILE A 72 -22.70 -13.26 -3.74
N VAL A 73 -23.85 -12.80 -4.24
CA VAL A 73 -25.17 -13.38 -3.95
C VAL A 73 -25.62 -14.23 -5.14
N GLU A 74 -25.64 -13.63 -6.33
CA GLU A 74 -25.95 -14.34 -7.58
C GLU A 74 -24.70 -14.43 -8.45
N PRO A 75 -24.10 -15.63 -8.59
CA PRO A 75 -22.90 -15.84 -9.41
C PRO A 75 -23.00 -15.37 -10.85
N ASP A 76 -24.19 -15.49 -11.46
CA ASP A 76 -24.47 -15.09 -12.84
C ASP A 76 -24.68 -13.57 -12.98
N GLY A 77 -24.90 -12.87 -11.86
CA GLY A 77 -24.98 -11.42 -11.78
C GLY A 77 -23.65 -10.74 -11.44
N ALA A 78 -22.56 -11.50 -11.31
CA ALA A 78 -21.24 -11.02 -10.91
C ALA A 78 -20.24 -11.04 -12.09
N PRO A 79 -19.15 -10.26 -12.04
CA PRO A 79 -18.13 -10.28 -13.09
C PRO A 79 -17.53 -11.69 -13.27
N VAL A 80 -17.37 -12.12 -14.51
CA VAL A 80 -16.66 -13.37 -14.84
C VAL A 80 -15.16 -13.12 -14.99
N SER A 81 -14.78 -11.92 -15.46
CA SER A 81 -13.40 -11.46 -15.60
C SER A 81 -13.23 -10.06 -15.02
N THR A 82 -11.98 -9.59 -14.91
CA THR A 82 -11.72 -8.21 -14.51
C THR A 82 -12.28 -7.22 -15.53
N ILE A 83 -13.02 -6.23 -15.07
CA ILE A 83 -13.49 -5.09 -15.86
C ILE A 83 -12.82 -3.83 -15.32
N LEU A 84 -12.37 -2.98 -16.22
CA LEU A 84 -11.88 -1.65 -15.89
C LEU A 84 -12.91 -0.61 -16.30
N ASP A 85 -13.34 0.20 -15.36
CA ASP A 85 -14.12 1.39 -15.62
C ASP A 85 -13.14 2.56 -15.86
N GLU A 86 -13.14 3.07 -17.08
CA GLU A 86 -12.24 4.16 -17.47
C GLU A 86 -12.67 5.53 -16.94
N THR A 87 -13.95 5.69 -16.59
CA THR A 87 -14.53 6.95 -16.10
C THR A 87 -14.02 7.25 -14.70
N TYR A 88 -14.09 6.26 -13.82
CA TYR A 88 -13.69 6.37 -12.41
C TYR A 88 -12.31 5.76 -12.13
N LYS A 89 -11.65 5.19 -13.14
CA LYS A 89 -10.35 4.51 -13.04
C LYS A 89 -10.37 3.45 -11.93
N ILE A 90 -11.39 2.60 -11.97
CA ILE A 90 -11.55 1.49 -11.03
C ILE A 90 -11.52 0.15 -11.75
N ALA A 91 -11.00 -0.87 -11.08
CA ALA A 91 -11.00 -2.25 -11.52
C ALA A 91 -11.95 -3.07 -10.64
N ILE A 92 -12.85 -3.81 -11.29
CA ILE A 92 -13.80 -4.72 -10.64
C ILE A 92 -13.38 -6.13 -11.00
N THR A 93 -13.09 -6.95 -10.00
CA THR A 93 -12.59 -8.32 -10.18
C THR A 93 -13.33 -9.27 -9.27
N ARG A 94 -13.69 -10.44 -9.79
CA ARG A 94 -14.22 -11.54 -8.98
C ARG A 94 -13.07 -12.36 -8.38
N PHE A 95 -13.10 -12.53 -7.07
CA PHE A 95 -12.26 -13.43 -6.31
C PHE A 95 -13.13 -14.48 -5.62
N ASP A 96 -13.17 -15.69 -6.18
CA ASP A 96 -14.01 -16.80 -5.72
C ASP A 96 -15.50 -16.39 -5.56
N LYS A 97 -15.93 -16.23 -4.31
CA LYS A 97 -17.30 -15.85 -3.90
C LYS A 97 -17.42 -14.37 -3.52
N ARG A 98 -16.49 -13.52 -3.95
CA ARG A 98 -16.48 -12.08 -3.64
C ARG A 98 -16.19 -11.25 -4.87
N ILE A 99 -16.79 -10.06 -4.92
CA ILE A 99 -16.43 -9.00 -5.86
C ILE A 99 -15.49 -8.06 -5.12
N ARG A 100 -14.33 -7.78 -5.69
CA ARG A 100 -13.41 -6.76 -5.22
C ARG A 100 -13.37 -5.63 -6.23
N VAL A 101 -13.64 -4.43 -5.75
CA VAL A 101 -13.42 -3.19 -6.47
C VAL A 101 -12.20 -2.53 -5.89
N GLY A 102 -11.24 -2.19 -6.73
CA GLY A 102 -10.05 -1.46 -6.35
C GLY A 102 -9.82 -0.32 -7.32
N GLY A 103 -9.44 0.85 -6.80
CA GLY A 103 -9.17 2.02 -7.62
C GLY A 103 -9.39 3.29 -6.82
N MET A 104 -9.49 4.41 -7.55
CA MET A 104 -9.45 5.76 -6.99
C MET A 104 -8.14 6.05 -6.26
N ALA A 105 -7.31 6.85 -6.90
CA ALA A 105 -6.05 7.33 -6.40
C ALA A 105 -6.23 8.78 -5.92
N GLU A 106 -6.01 9.04 -4.63
CA GLU A 106 -6.03 10.40 -4.10
C GLU A 106 -4.69 10.79 -3.48
N ILE A 107 -4.21 11.99 -3.80
CA ILE A 107 -3.03 12.58 -3.17
C ILE A 107 -3.50 13.26 -1.88
N VAL A 108 -3.68 12.50 -0.82
CA VAL A 108 -4.05 13.02 0.53
C VAL A 108 -2.93 12.83 1.56
N GLY A 109 -1.72 12.49 1.12
CA GLY A 109 -0.60 12.27 2.02
C GLY A 109 -0.79 10.98 2.84
N PHE A 110 -0.58 11.09 4.16
CA PHE A 110 -0.78 10.01 5.13
C PHE A 110 -2.15 10.06 5.82
N ASN A 111 -3.13 10.79 5.28
CA ASN A 111 -4.46 10.82 5.85
C ASN A 111 -5.14 9.43 5.72
N THR A 112 -5.52 8.84 6.86
CA THR A 112 -6.19 7.54 6.97
C THR A 112 -7.71 7.63 7.13
N ASP A 113 -8.28 8.83 7.05
CA ASP A 113 -9.73 9.05 7.17
C ASP A 113 -10.46 8.43 5.98
N LEU A 114 -11.42 7.54 6.26
CA LEU A 114 -12.29 6.99 5.23
C LEU A 114 -13.34 8.01 4.84
N LEU A 115 -13.21 8.56 3.63
CA LEU A 115 -14.16 9.52 3.10
C LEU A 115 -15.42 8.80 2.60
N GLN A 116 -16.54 9.05 3.26
CA GLN A 116 -17.86 8.51 2.90
C GLN A 116 -18.22 8.71 1.41
N PRO A 117 -17.94 9.86 0.76
CA PRO A 117 -18.20 10.04 -0.67
C PRO A 117 -17.45 9.06 -1.58
N ARG A 118 -16.26 8.59 -1.16
CA ARG A 118 -15.46 7.62 -1.94
C ARG A 118 -16.05 6.22 -1.86
N ARG A 119 -16.58 5.86 -0.68
CA ARG A 119 -17.39 4.64 -0.53
C ARG A 119 -18.59 4.70 -1.48
N GLU A 120 -19.39 5.77 -1.41
CA GLU A 120 -20.59 5.94 -2.23
C GLU A 120 -20.30 5.83 -3.74
N THR A 121 -19.18 6.40 -4.21
CA THR A 121 -18.79 6.30 -5.62
C THR A 121 -18.46 4.86 -6.01
N LEU A 122 -17.72 4.11 -5.17
CA LEU A 122 -17.44 2.69 -5.42
C LEU A 122 -18.71 1.85 -5.40
N GLU A 123 -19.62 2.12 -4.47
CA GLU A 123 -20.92 1.45 -4.39
C GLU A 123 -21.76 1.70 -5.65
N MET A 124 -21.84 2.96 -6.10
CA MET A 124 -22.58 3.36 -7.29
C MET A 124 -22.11 2.60 -8.53
N VAL A 125 -20.80 2.56 -8.80
CA VAL A 125 -20.29 1.87 -10.00
C VAL A 125 -20.57 0.36 -9.96
N VAL A 126 -20.51 -0.26 -8.78
CA VAL A 126 -20.91 -1.67 -8.63
C VAL A 126 -22.41 -1.88 -8.84
N ARG A 127 -23.26 -0.99 -8.30
CA ARG A 127 -24.73 -1.08 -8.52
C ARG A 127 -25.08 -0.96 -9.99
N ASP A 128 -24.41 -0.07 -10.70
CA ASP A 128 -24.71 0.19 -12.11
C ASP A 128 -24.27 -0.97 -13.02
N LEU A 129 -23.07 -1.53 -12.78
CA LEU A 129 -22.53 -2.59 -13.62
C LEU A 129 -23.00 -4.00 -13.22
N PHE A 130 -23.22 -4.23 -11.93
CA PHE A 130 -23.58 -5.55 -11.36
C PHE A 130 -24.71 -5.45 -10.34
N PRO A 131 -25.92 -5.00 -10.74
CA PRO A 131 -27.04 -4.76 -9.82
C PRO A 131 -27.49 -6.02 -9.06
N ARG A 132 -27.23 -7.21 -9.63
CA ARG A 132 -27.55 -8.51 -9.02
C ARG A 132 -26.35 -9.23 -8.40
N GLY A 133 -25.13 -8.66 -8.53
CA GLY A 133 -23.89 -9.37 -8.21
C GLY A 133 -23.62 -9.57 -6.72
N GLY A 134 -24.11 -8.70 -5.84
CA GLY A 134 -23.90 -8.82 -4.40
C GLY A 134 -24.56 -7.75 -3.54
N HIS A 135 -24.68 -8.00 -2.23
CA HIS A 135 -25.22 -7.04 -1.27
C HIS A 135 -24.14 -6.06 -0.80
N ILE A 136 -24.14 -4.87 -1.38
CA ILE A 136 -23.15 -3.81 -1.11
C ILE A 136 -23.12 -3.37 0.36
N GLU A 137 -24.24 -3.47 1.07
CA GLU A 137 -24.31 -3.12 2.50
C GLU A 137 -23.44 -4.03 3.38
N GLN A 138 -23.12 -5.23 2.90
CA GLN A 138 -22.21 -6.18 3.55
C GLN A 138 -20.75 -5.97 3.10
N GLY A 139 -20.50 -4.92 2.31
CA GLY A 139 -19.20 -4.60 1.75
C GLY A 139 -18.25 -4.01 2.78
N HIS A 140 -17.01 -4.51 2.78
CA HIS A 140 -15.94 -3.97 3.61
C HIS A 140 -15.06 -3.02 2.77
N ILE A 141 -14.93 -1.77 3.21
CA ILE A 141 -14.03 -0.78 2.60
C ILE A 141 -12.69 -0.74 3.34
N LEU A 142 -11.61 -0.67 2.58
CA LEU A 142 -10.25 -0.50 3.08
C LEU A 142 -9.59 0.63 2.29
N ASP A 143 -8.82 1.46 2.97
CA ASP A 143 -7.83 2.31 2.34
C ASP A 143 -6.42 1.76 2.52
N ARG A 144 -5.50 2.17 1.64
CA ARG A 144 -4.08 1.86 1.81
C ARG A 144 -3.22 2.96 1.20
N PRO A 145 -2.20 3.46 1.92
CA PRO A 145 -1.16 4.26 1.30
C PRO A 145 -0.30 3.36 0.41
N ALA A 146 -0.14 3.74 -0.85
CA ALA A 146 0.76 3.13 -1.81
C ALA A 146 1.72 4.19 -2.35
N PRO A 147 2.92 3.83 -2.81
CA PRO A 147 3.74 4.72 -3.63
C PRO A 147 2.97 5.16 -4.87
N HIS A 148 3.01 6.45 -5.21
CA HIS A 148 2.43 6.97 -6.44
C HIS A 148 3.11 6.38 -7.69
N ASP A 149 4.43 6.18 -7.63
CA ASP A 149 5.17 5.50 -8.70
C ASP A 149 5.01 3.98 -8.54
N ALA A 150 4.52 3.32 -9.60
CA ALA A 150 4.44 1.87 -9.68
C ALA A 150 5.83 1.22 -9.90
N GLY A 151 6.85 2.01 -10.21
CA GLY A 151 8.24 1.61 -10.32
C GLY A 151 8.84 1.21 -8.98
N ARG A 152 9.55 0.07 -8.94
CA ARG A 152 10.40 -0.28 -7.80
C ARG A 152 11.68 0.56 -7.89
N HIS A 153 11.88 1.49 -6.96
CA HIS A 153 13.16 2.16 -6.82
C HIS A 153 14.14 1.25 -6.10
N ALA A 154 15.08 0.68 -6.84
CA ALA A 154 16.25 -0.01 -6.30
C ALA A 154 17.49 0.81 -6.65
N GLY A 155 18.21 1.27 -5.62
CA GLY A 155 19.45 2.02 -5.78
C GLY A 155 20.40 1.66 -4.64
N SER A 156 21.68 1.54 -4.96
CA SER A 156 22.73 1.28 -3.97
C SER A 156 23.66 2.50 -3.88
N ARG A 157 23.89 3.00 -2.66
CA ARG A 157 25.06 3.82 -2.38
C ARG A 157 26.11 2.91 -1.75
N THR A 158 27.06 2.47 -2.56
CA THR A 158 28.25 1.76 -2.09
C THR A 158 29.43 2.68 -2.32
N HIS A 159 30.11 3.10 -1.25
CA HIS A 159 31.40 3.76 -1.40
C HIS A 159 32.49 2.69 -1.57
N PRO A 160 33.41 2.85 -2.54
CA PRO A 160 34.62 2.04 -2.56
C PRO A 160 35.48 2.42 -1.35
N LEU A 161 36.02 1.39 -0.70
CA LEU A 161 36.98 1.48 0.40
C LEU A 161 38.24 2.27 0.00
#